data_AF-A0A7C3X840-F1
#
_entry.id   AF-A0A7C3X840-F1
#
_cell.length_a   1.000
_cell.length_b   1.000
_cell.length_c   1.000
_cell.angle_alpha   90.00
_cell.angle_beta   90.00
_cell.angle_gamma   90.00
#
_symmetry.space_group_name_H-M   'P 1'
#
loop_
_entity.id
_entity.type
_entity.pdbx_description
1 polymer ?
#
loop_
_entity_poly.entity_id
_entity_poly.type
_entity_poly.pdbx_seq_one_letter_code
_entity_poly.pdbx_strand_id
1 'polypeptide(L)' 'MVYNTMTRRKERFIPREEGKVAMYVCGPTVYNYIHVGNGRAYLVFDVIRRYLLHKGYRVLYVQN' A
#
# COMPACT_ATOMS: atom_id res chain seq x y z
N MET A 1 -6.42 -8.18 -9.11
CA MET A 1 -5.05 -8.72 -9.24
C MET A 1 -4.07 -7.67 -8.77
N VAL A 2 -2.94 -8.07 -8.19
CA VAL A 2 -1.85 -7.19 -7.72
C VAL A 2 -0.53 -7.74 -8.25
N TYR A 3 0.40 -6.88 -8.62
CA TYR A 3 1.75 -7.34 -9.01
C TYR A 3 2.56 -7.69 -7.76
N ASN A 4 3.01 -8.94 -7.67
CA ASN A 4 3.81 -9.43 -6.55
C ASN A 4 5.29 -9.46 -6.95
N THR A 5 6.11 -8.61 -6.31
CA THR A 5 7.55 -8.52 -6.60
C THR A 5 8.29 -9.82 -6.29
N MET A 6 7.85 -10.62 -5.31
CA MET A 6 8.51 -11.89 -4.96
C MET A 6 8.43 -12.92 -6.09
N THR A 7 7.34 -12.91 -6.85
CA THR A 7 7.08 -13.85 -7.96
C THR A 7 7.15 -13.20 -9.34
N ARG A 8 7.34 -11.88 -9.39
CA ARG A 8 7.45 -11.03 -10.58
C ARG A 8 6.28 -11.13 -11.55
N ARG A 9 5.07 -11.40 -11.04
CA ARG A 9 3.85 -11.57 -11.85
C ARG A 9 2.63 -10.95 -11.18
N LYS A 10 1.56 -10.78 -11.96
CA LYS A 10 0.25 -10.40 -11.43
C LYS A 10 -0.40 -11.61 -10.79
N GLU A 11 -0.87 -11.47 -9.56
CA GLU A 11 -1.53 -12.53 -8.80
C GLU A 11 -2.92 -12.08 -8.33
N ARG A 12 -3.81 -13.04 -8.05
CA ARG A 12 -5.09 -12.73 -7.42
C ARG A 12 -4.79 -12.26 -5.99
N PHE A 13 -5.31 -11.09 -5.63
CA PHE A 13 -5.23 -10.61 -4.26
C PHE A 13 -6.30 -11.32 -3.45
N ILE A 14 -5.88 -12.09 -2.46
CA ILE A 14 -6.73 -12.80 -1.51
C ILE A 14 -6.27 -12.35 -0.13
N PRO A 15 -7.12 -11.69 0.67
CA PRO A 15 -6.73 -11.21 1.99
C PRO A 15 -6.49 -12.39 2.94
N ARG A 16 -5.66 -12.16 3.97
CA ARG A 16 -5.43 -13.16 5.03
C ARG A 16 -6.69 -13.42 5.86
N GLU A 17 -7.48 -12.38 6.09
CA GLU A 17 -8.78 -12.44 6.77
C GLU A 17 -9.84 -11.85 5.83
N GLU A 18 -10.98 -12.53 5.69
CA GLU A 18 -12.08 -12.09 4.82
C GLU A 18 -12.47 -10.63 5.12
N GLY A 19 -12.56 -9.81 4.06
CA GLY A 19 -12.93 -8.40 4.18
C GLY A 19 -11.91 -7.48 4.87
N LYS A 20 -10.77 -7.97 5.34
CA LYS A 20 -9.74 -7.16 6.04
C LYS A 20 -8.41 -7.18 5.31
N VAL A 21 -7.79 -6.01 5.19
CA VAL A 21 -6.46 -5.86 4.60
C VAL A 21 -5.54 -5.19 5.61
N ALA A 22 -4.42 -5.83 5.91
CA ALA A 22 -3.29 -5.20 6.61
C ALA A 22 -2.26 -4.76 5.56
N MET A 23 -1.91 -3.49 5.56
CA MET A 23 -1.00 -2.88 4.60
C MET A 23 0.07 -2.09 5.35
N TYR A 24 1.33 -2.41 5.08
CA TYR A 24 2.50 -1.69 5.58
C TYR A 24 3.22 -1.02 4.43
N VAL A 25 3.61 0.24 4.62
CA VAL A 25 4.42 1.01 3.67
C VAL A 25 5.56 1.65 4.43
N CYS A 26 6.79 1.52 3.92
CA CYS A 26 7.93 2.19 4.52
C CYS A 26 7.76 3.72 4.46
N GLY A 27 8.04 4.40 5.57
CA GLY A 27 8.16 5.86 5.59
C GLY A 27 9.55 6.37 5.20
N PRO A 28 9.72 7.70 5.15
CA PRO A 28 10.98 8.35 4.88
C PRO A 28 11.86 8.35 6.12
N THR A 29 13.17 8.39 5.90
CA THR A 29 14.11 8.73 6.97
C THR A 29 14.01 10.23 7.25
N VAL A 30 13.70 10.62 8.50
CA VAL A 30 13.31 12.00 8.87
C VAL A 30 14.49 12.96 9.14
N TYR A 31 15.64 12.75 8.49
CA TYR A 31 16.81 13.62 8.70
C TYR A 31 16.81 14.88 7.81
N ASN A 32 15.94 14.95 6.81
CA ASN A 32 15.86 16.07 5.87
C ASN A 32 14.45 16.19 5.25
N TYR A 33 14.22 17.26 4.48
CA TYR A 33 13.00 17.46 3.70
C TYR A 33 12.76 16.34 2.70
N ILE A 34 11.48 15.96 2.57
CA ILE A 34 11.04 15.01 1.55
C ILE A 34 11.25 15.60 0.16
N HIS A 35 11.63 14.77 -0.81
CA HIS A 35 11.67 15.15 -2.21
C HIS A 35 10.47 14.57 -2.98
N VAL A 36 10.25 15.06 -4.21
CA VAL A 36 9.12 14.64 -5.06
C VAL A 36 9.07 13.12 -5.28
N GLY A 37 10.23 12.46 -5.26
CA GLY A 37 10.34 11.01 -5.34
C GLY A 37 9.70 10.29 -4.14
N ASN A 38 9.89 10.80 -2.91
CA ASN A 38 9.16 10.28 -1.75
C ASN A 38 7.67 10.56 -1.90
N GLY A 39 7.30 11.80 -2.29
CA GLY A 39 5.91 12.23 -2.46
C GLY A 39 5.13 11.32 -3.44
N ARG A 40 5.76 10.87 -4.52
CA ARG A 40 5.16 9.90 -5.44
C ARG A 40 4.81 8.59 -4.74
N ALA A 41 5.68 8.05 -3.89
CA ALA A 41 5.40 6.82 -3.16
C ALA A 41 4.19 6.99 -2.24
N TYR A 42 4.14 8.09 -1.48
CA TYR A 42 3.00 8.43 -0.63
C TYR A 42 1.69 8.48 -1.41
N LEU A 43 1.66 9.18 -2.55
CA LEU A 43 0.46 9.29 -3.38
C LEU A 43 0.02 7.93 -3.94
N VAL A 44 0.95 7.13 -4.46
CA VAL A 44 0.64 5.82 -5.04
C VAL A 44 0.01 4.91 -3.99
N PHE A 45 0.58 4.85 -2.78
CA PHE A 45 0.06 3.99 -1.72
C PHE A 45 -1.24 4.53 -1.10
N ASP A 46 -1.45 5.85 -1.06
CA ASP A 46 -2.74 6.43 -0.69
C ASP A 46 -3.83 6.05 -1.70
N VAL A 47 -3.56 6.11 -3.01
CA VAL A 47 -4.52 5.66 -4.04
C VAL A 47 -4.85 4.18 -3.88
N ILE A 48 -3.85 3.33 -3.61
CA ILE A 48 -4.07 1.90 -3.35
C ILE A 48 -4.98 1.70 -2.13
N ARG A 49 -4.69 2.39 -1.01
CA ARG A 49 -5.51 2.33 0.20
C ARG A 49 -6.95 2.77 -0.08
N ARG A 50 -7.14 3.91 -0.75
CA ARG A 50 -8.49 4.42 -1.10
C ARG A 50 -9.25 3.46 -2.00
N TYR A 51 -8.57 2.84 -2.95
CA TYR A 51 -9.19 1.84 -3.82
C TYR A 51 -9.65 0.60 -3.04
N LEU A 52 -8.83 0.12 -2.09
CA LEU A 52 -9.21 -1.01 -1.23
C LEU A 52 -10.41 -0.66 -0.33
N LEU A 53 -10.43 0.54 0.25
CA LEU A 53 -11.58 1.05 1.01
C LEU A 53 -12.84 1.13 0.14
N HIS A 54 -12.72 1.68 -1.08
CA HIS A 54 -13.83 1.74 -2.04
C HIS A 54 -14.35 0.36 -2.45
N LYS A 55 -13.48 -0.66 -2.48
CA LYS A 55 -13.86 -2.06 -2.72
C LYS A 55 -14.53 -2.75 -1.51
N GLY A 56 -14.73 -2.04 -0.40
CA GLY A 56 -15.42 -2.55 0.79
C GLY A 56 -14.48 -3.25 1.79
N TYR A 57 -13.17 -3.20 1.59
CA TYR A 57 -12.24 -3.76 2.57
C TYR A 57 -12.11 -2.82 3.77
N ARG A 58 -12.04 -3.41 4.97
CA ARG A 58 -11.50 -2.72 6.14
C ARG A 58 -9.98 -2.75 6.06
N VAL A 59 -9.37 -1.58 5.83
CA VAL A 59 -7.91 -1.47 5.66
C VAL A 59 -7.26 -0.96 6.94
N LEU A 60 -6.39 -1.76 7.54
CA LEU A 60 -5.40 -1.31 8.52
C LEU A 60 -4.14 -0.89 7.75
N TYR A 61 -3.89 0.41 7.69
CA TYR A 61 -2.71 0.99 7.03
C TYR A 61 -1.73 1.50 8.08
N VAL A 62 -0.49 1.02 8.01
CA VAL A 62 0.60 1.43 8.89
C VAL A 62 1.77 1.94 8.04
N GLN A 63 2.31 3.09 8.45
CA GLN A 63 3.50 3.69 7.85
C GLN A 63 4.40 4.19 8.97
N ASN A 64 5.69 3.87 8.87
CA ASN A 64 6.70 4.21 9.88
C ASN A 64 7.38 5.55 9.61
#